data_AF-N9AMD7-F1
#
_entry.id   AF-N9AMD7-F1
#
_cell.length_a   1.000
_cell.length_b   1.000
_cell.length_c   1.000
_cell.angle_alpha   90.00
_cell.angle_beta   90.00
_cell.angle_gamma   90.00
#
_symmetry.space_group_name_H-M   'P 1'
#
loop_
_entity.id
_entity.type
_entity.pdbx_description
1 polymer ?
#
loop_
_entity_poly.entity_id
_entity_poly.type
_entity_poly.pdbx_seq_one_letter_code
_entity_poly.pdbx_strand_id
1 'polypeptide(L)'
;MLVIGLMGLSATVSAKPLSSAEFKSQVKQHYDALELKQAALNVSVDRREHPTIMIAKACEYSRDLKQLKQFSEQNLHLAGAKDELQFIRSLDTSFNQSFIDLGITYEMECLKR
;
A
#
# COMPACT_ATOMS: atom_id res chain seq x y z
N MET A 1 21.94 -49.51 -2.60
CA MET A 1 21.61 -48.22 -3.25
C MET A 1 20.23 -48.33 -3.87
N LEU A 2 19.24 -47.65 -3.30
CA LEU A 2 18.16 -47.01 -4.05
C LEU A 2 17.52 -45.99 -3.11
N VAL A 3 18.06 -44.77 -3.12
CA VAL A 3 17.45 -43.62 -2.47
C VAL A 3 16.29 -43.21 -3.37
N ILE A 4 15.06 -43.59 -3.00
CA ILE A 4 13.86 -43.08 -3.65
C ILE A 4 13.68 -41.66 -3.11
N GLY A 5 14.26 -40.70 -3.85
CA GLY A 5 14.09 -39.29 -3.59
C GLY A 5 12.62 -38.92 -3.75
N LEU A 6 12.00 -38.53 -2.64
CA LEU A 6 10.82 -37.68 -2.63
C LEU A 6 11.21 -36.35 -3.29
N MET A 7 11.09 -36.29 -4.62
CA MET A 7 11.00 -35.02 -5.31
C MET A 7 9.69 -34.38 -4.87
N GLY A 8 9.81 -33.52 -3.87
CA GLY A 8 8.79 -32.53 -3.55
C GLY A 8 8.56 -31.69 -4.80
N LEU A 9 7.54 -32.06 -5.56
CA LEU A 9 6.92 -31.18 -6.52
C LEU A 9 6.47 -29.96 -5.72
N SER A 10 7.25 -28.89 -5.79
CA SER A 10 6.80 -27.55 -5.44
C SER A 10 5.58 -27.28 -6.31
N ALA A 11 4.41 -27.64 -5.79
CA ALA A 11 3.15 -27.12 -6.29
C ALA A 11 3.30 -25.62 -6.20
N THR A 12 3.59 -24.98 -7.32
CA THR A 12 3.26 -23.58 -7.51
C THR A 12 1.76 -23.55 -7.28
N VAL A 13 1.35 -23.21 -6.06
CA VAL A 13 -0.03 -22.88 -5.76
C VAL A 13 -0.29 -21.66 -6.60
N SER A 14 -0.75 -21.90 -7.83
CA SER A 14 -1.24 -20.86 -8.72
C SER A 14 -2.46 -20.32 -8.00
N ALA A 15 -2.23 -19.28 -7.20
CA ALA A 15 -3.30 -18.59 -6.51
C ALA A 15 -4.31 -18.20 -7.59
N LYS A 16 -5.53 -18.67 -7.44
CA LYS A 16 -6.60 -18.39 -8.39
C LYS A 16 -6.65 -16.88 -8.62
N PRO A 17 -6.67 -16.40 -9.88
CA PRO A 17 -6.81 -14.98 -10.16
C PRO A 17 -8.03 -14.43 -9.43
N LEU A 18 -7.91 -13.24 -8.84
CA LEU A 18 -9.03 -12.62 -8.14
C LEU A 18 -10.20 -12.41 -9.11
N SER A 19 -11.42 -12.63 -8.63
CA SER A 19 -12.61 -12.13 -9.30
C SER A 19 -12.70 -10.60 -9.16
N SER A 20 -13.48 -9.95 -10.04
CA SER A 20 -13.73 -8.50 -9.94
C SER A 20 -14.39 -8.11 -8.61
N ALA A 21 -15.24 -8.98 -8.05
CA ALA A 21 -15.87 -8.74 -6.75
C ALA A 21 -14.86 -8.80 -5.59
N GLU A 22 -13.96 -9.79 -5.60
CA GLU A 22 -12.89 -9.92 -4.61
C GLU A 22 -11.91 -8.74 -4.71
N PHE A 23 -11.55 -8.32 -5.92
CA PHE A 23 -10.73 -7.14 -6.14
C PHE A 23 -11.37 -5.88 -5.53
N LYS A 24 -12.64 -5.59 -5.85
CA LYS A 24 -13.36 -4.45 -5.28
C LYS A 24 -13.44 -4.50 -3.75
N SER A 25 -13.68 -5.69 -3.20
CA SER A 25 -13.72 -5.90 -1.74
C SER A 25 -12.37 -5.60 -1.10
N GLN A 26 -11.27 -6.11 -1.67
CA GLN A 26 -9.93 -5.86 -1.15
C GLN A 26 -9.49 -4.41 -1.32
N VAL A 27 -9.77 -3.77 -2.45
CA VAL A 27 -9.55 -2.32 -2.64
C VAL A 27 -10.25 -1.53 -1.54
N LYS A 28 -11.52 -1.85 -1.25
CA LYS A 28 -12.25 -1.19 -0.15
C LYS A 28 -11.57 -1.41 1.19
N GLN A 29 -11.15 -2.64 1.51
CA GLN A 29 -10.44 -2.93 2.77
C GLN A 29 -9.14 -2.12 2.90
N HIS A 30 -8.40 -1.96 1.82
CA HIS A 30 -7.21 -1.10 1.80
C HIS A 30 -7.57 0.37 2.05
N TYR A 31 -8.65 0.87 1.44
CA TYR A 31 -9.12 2.24 1.70
C TYR A 31 -9.57 2.45 3.14
N ASP A 32 -10.37 1.55 3.70
CA ASP A 32 -10.79 1.63 5.10
C ASP A 32 -9.58 1.69 6.05
N ALA A 33 -8.51 0.92 5.75
CA ALA A 33 -7.27 0.95 6.51
C ALA A 33 -6.45 2.24 6.32
N LEU A 34 -6.49 2.83 5.11
CA LEU A 34 -5.84 4.11 4.81
C LEU A 34 -6.56 5.27 5.50
N GLU A 35 -7.90 5.28 5.49
CA GLU A 35 -8.72 6.29 6.16
C GLU A 35 -8.43 6.32 7.67
N LEU A 36 -8.32 5.14 8.30
CA LEU A 36 -7.96 5.05 9.72
C LEU A 36 -6.58 5.65 10.02
N LYS A 37 -5.58 5.38 9.16
CA LYS A 37 -4.23 5.94 9.31
C LYS A 37 -4.20 7.44 9.06
N GLN A 38 -4.96 7.91 8.08
CA GLN A 38 -5.11 9.34 7.80
C GLN A 38 -5.75 10.06 8.98
N ALA A 39 -6.80 9.49 9.57
CA ALA A 39 -7.42 10.03 10.78
C ALA A 39 -6.43 10.08 11.95
N ALA A 40 -5.64 9.02 12.16
CA ALA A 40 -4.61 8.98 13.21
C ALA A 40 -3.50 10.02 13.00
N LEU A 41 -3.11 10.26 11.74
CA LEU A 41 -2.18 11.32 11.36
C LEU A 41 -2.79 12.70 11.62
N ASN A 42 -4.02 12.96 11.19
CA ASN A 42 -4.69 14.24 11.42
C ASN A 42 -4.82 14.55 12.91
N VAL A 43 -5.20 13.57 13.73
CA VAL A 43 -5.25 13.72 15.19
C VAL A 43 -3.88 14.08 15.77
N SER A 44 -2.78 13.54 15.23
CA SER A 44 -1.43 13.88 15.69
C SER A 44 -1.05 15.32 15.36
N VAL A 45 -1.51 15.84 14.21
CA VAL A 45 -1.33 17.24 13.81
C VAL A 45 -2.15 18.15 14.72
N ASP A 46 -3.42 17.83 14.96
CA ASP A 46 -4.31 18.62 15.83
C ASP A 46 -3.76 18.71 17.26
N ARG A 47 -3.20 17.60 17.76
CA ARG A 47 -2.57 17.52 19.08
C ARG A 47 -1.15 18.10 19.13
N ARG A 48 -0.59 18.50 17.98
CA ARG A 48 0.80 18.98 17.85
C ARG A 48 1.80 17.99 18.47
N GLU A 49 1.61 16.71 18.17
CA GLU A 49 2.55 15.67 18.59
C GLU A 49 3.96 15.97 18.06
N HIS A 50 4.98 15.31 18.63
CA HIS A 50 6.35 15.53 18.19
C HIS A 50 6.49 15.26 16.68
N PRO A 51 7.21 16.09 15.90
CA PRO A 51 7.33 15.93 14.44
C PRO A 51 7.73 14.52 14.00
N THR A 52 8.64 13.88 14.72
CA THR A 52 9.04 12.48 14.49
C THR A 52 7.88 11.49 14.51
N ILE A 53 6.89 11.68 15.38
CA ILE A 53 5.70 10.82 15.47
C ILE A 53 4.77 11.07 14.28
N MET A 54 4.56 12.34 13.92
CA MET A 54 3.76 12.71 12.75
C MET A 54 4.38 12.17 11.45
N ILE A 55 5.70 12.28 11.29
CA ILE A 55 6.44 11.74 10.14
C ILE A 55 6.31 10.21 10.10
N ALA A 56 6.45 9.51 11.22
CA ALA A 56 6.28 8.06 11.26
C ALA A 56 4.86 7.63 10.82
N LYS A 57 3.81 8.29 11.30
CA LYS A 57 2.42 8.04 10.87
C LYS A 57 2.21 8.35 9.39
N ALA A 58 2.80 9.44 8.89
CA ALA A 58 2.78 9.77 7.46
C ALA A 58 3.47 8.70 6.61
N CYS A 59 4.58 8.13 7.09
CA CYS A 59 5.26 7.02 6.44
C CYS A 59 4.41 5.75 6.41
N GLU A 60 3.70 5.42 7.50
CA GLU A 60 2.77 4.28 7.52
C GLU A 60 1.64 4.46 6.50
N TYR A 61 1.04 5.65 6.43
CA TYR A 61 0.03 5.97 5.42
C TYR A 61 0.59 5.83 3.99
N SER A 62 1.75 6.45 3.73
CA SER A 62 2.38 6.43 2.41
C SER A 62 2.76 5.01 1.96
N ARG A 63 3.28 4.18 2.87
CA ARG A 63 3.62 2.79 2.58
C ARG A 63 2.40 2.00 2.13
N ASP A 64 1.30 2.10 2.88
CA ASP A 64 0.08 1.35 2.59
C ASP A 64 -0.59 1.85 1.31
N LEU A 65 -0.47 3.15 1.00
CA LEU A 65 -0.94 3.72 -0.27
C LEU A 65 -0.15 3.16 -1.45
N LYS A 66 1.17 3.02 -1.31
CA LYS A 66 2.04 2.38 -2.31
C LYS A 66 1.74 0.88 -2.46
N GLN A 67 1.36 0.20 -1.37
CA GLN A 67 0.90 -1.20 -1.45
C GLN A 67 -0.41 -1.33 -2.23
N LEU A 68 -1.40 -0.45 -1.98
CA LEU A 68 -2.66 -0.44 -2.72
C LEU A 68 -2.44 -0.12 -4.22
N LYS A 69 -1.51 0.78 -4.53
CA LYS A 69 -1.07 1.06 -5.91
C LYS A 69 -0.53 -0.20 -6.58
N GLN A 70 0.39 -0.90 -5.92
CA GLN A 70 0.98 -2.14 -6.43
C GLN A 70 -0.09 -3.24 -6.60
N PHE A 71 -1.00 -3.38 -5.64
CA PHE A 71 -2.12 -4.32 -5.73
C PHE A 71 -2.99 -4.04 -6.96
N SER A 72 -3.33 -2.78 -7.22
CA SER A 72 -4.11 -2.40 -8.41
C SER A 72 -3.36 -2.64 -9.71
N GLU A 73 -2.04 -2.39 -9.71
CA GLU A 73 -1.17 -2.64 -10.86
C GLU A 73 -1.05 -4.14 -11.21
N GLN A 74 -0.97 -5.01 -10.20
CA GLN A 74 -0.97 -6.47 -10.37
C GLN A 74 -2.31 -7.00 -10.90
N ASN A 75 -3.40 -6.26 -10.70
CA ASN A 75 -4.75 -6.65 -11.08
C ASN A 75 -5.31 -5.87 -12.28
N LEU A 76 -4.46 -5.24 -13.10
CA LEU A 76 -4.87 -4.42 -14.26
C LEU A 76 -5.78 -5.12 -15.27
N HIS A 77 -5.77 -6.45 -15.30
CA HIS A 77 -6.65 -7.26 -16.15
C HIS A 77 -8.12 -7.25 -15.69
N LEU A 78 -8.40 -6.82 -14.46
CA LEU A 78 -9.74 -6.75 -13.89
C LEU A 78 -10.42 -5.43 -14.23
N ALA A 79 -11.74 -5.49 -14.44
CA ALA A 79 -12.56 -4.31 -14.69
C ALA A 79 -12.47 -3.31 -13.54
N GLY A 80 -12.17 -2.05 -13.86
CA GLY A 80 -12.01 -0.95 -12.90
C GLY A 80 -10.62 -0.82 -12.29
N ALA A 81 -9.73 -1.80 -12.42
CA ALA A 81 -8.38 -1.74 -11.82
C ALA A 81 -7.51 -0.62 -12.42
N LYS A 82 -7.72 -0.28 -13.70
CA LYS A 82 -7.02 0.84 -14.36
C LYS A 82 -7.44 2.19 -13.78
N ASP A 83 -8.74 2.41 -13.62
CA ASP A 83 -9.28 3.65 -13.08
C ASP A 83 -8.87 3.81 -11.61
N GLU A 84 -8.93 2.70 -10.87
CA GLU A 84 -8.44 2.61 -9.49
C GLU A 84 -6.95 2.97 -9.39
N LEU A 85 -6.10 2.38 -10.24
CA LEU A 85 -4.68 2.70 -10.29
C LEU A 85 -4.42 4.18 -10.61
N GLN A 86 -5.20 4.78 -11.51
CA GLN A 86 -5.07 6.21 -11.83
C GLN A 86 -5.45 7.09 -10.63
N PHE A 87 -6.53 6.75 -9.94
CA PHE A 87 -6.95 7.45 -8.73
C PHE A 87 -5.90 7.36 -7.62
N ILE A 88 -5.41 6.15 -7.33
CA ILE A 88 -4.35 5.93 -6.32
C ILE A 88 -3.07 6.67 -6.69
N ARG A 89 -2.70 6.71 -7.98
CA ARG A 89 -1.54 7.49 -8.46
C ARG A 89 -1.71 8.98 -8.14
N SER A 90 -2.90 9.52 -8.33
CA SER A 90 -3.19 10.91 -7.96
C SER A 90 -3.02 11.13 -6.46
N LEU A 91 -3.54 10.22 -5.62
CA LEU A 91 -3.38 10.30 -4.16
C LEU A 91 -1.91 10.22 -3.73
N ASP A 92 -1.15 9.27 -4.27
CA ASP A 92 0.29 9.09 -3.98
C ASP A 92 1.08 10.34 -4.37
N THR A 93 0.80 10.92 -5.55
CA THR A 93 1.43 12.19 -5.97
C THR A 93 1.08 13.34 -5.01
N SER A 94 -0.20 13.53 -4.69
CA SER A 94 -0.63 14.59 -3.77
C SER A 94 -0.01 14.43 -2.37
N PHE A 95 0.06 13.20 -1.86
CA PHE A 95 0.64 12.95 -0.54
C PHE A 95 2.17 13.13 -0.54
N ASN A 96 2.86 12.71 -1.61
CA ASN A 96 4.31 12.94 -1.73
C ASN A 96 4.66 14.43 -1.83
N GLN A 97 3.76 15.26 -2.39
CA GLN A 97 3.95 16.72 -2.36
C GLN A 97 4.03 17.25 -0.93
N SER A 98 3.24 16.71 0.01
CA SER A 98 3.31 17.10 1.42
C SER A 98 4.68 16.82 2.05
N PHE A 99 5.37 15.75 1.65
CA PHE A 99 6.75 15.50 2.09
C PHE A 99 7.71 16.55 1.53
N ILE A 100 7.57 16.88 0.24
CA ILE A 100 8.39 17.89 -0.44
C ILE A 100 8.21 19.26 0.23
N ASP A 101 6.97 19.63 0.57
CA ASP A 101 6.65 20.90 1.24
C ASP A 101 7.28 20.99 2.64
N LEU A 102 7.52 19.84 3.28
CA LEU A 102 8.25 19.73 4.55
C LEU A 102 9.78 19.65 4.36
N GLY A 103 10.28 19.74 3.14
CA GLY A 103 11.71 19.65 2.81
C GLY A 103 12.29 18.23 2.93
N ILE A 104 11.42 17.20 2.91
CA ILE A 104 11.80 15.78 3.04
C ILE A 104 11.31 14.96 1.83
N THR A 105 11.67 13.68 1.77
CA THR A 105 11.13 12.72 0.79
C THR A 105 10.79 11.40 1.46
N TYR A 106 9.96 10.60 0.80
CA TYR A 106 9.63 9.25 1.25
C TYR A 106 10.89 8.39 1.44
N GLU A 107 11.83 8.45 0.50
CA GLU A 107 13.08 7.68 0.56
C GLU A 107 13.96 8.10 1.74
N MET A 108 13.98 9.40 2.07
CA MET A 108 14.79 9.91 3.17
C MET A 108 14.22 9.54 4.54
N GLU A 109 12.90 9.63 4.72
CA GLU A 109 12.27 9.49 6.05
C GLU A 109 11.61 8.12 6.29
N CYS A 110 11.08 7.49 5.25
CA CYS A 110 10.25 6.29 5.38
C CYS A 110 10.97 4.98 5.04
N LEU A 111 12.03 5.02 4.22
CA LEU A 111 12.81 3.83 3.85
C LEU A 111 14.08 3.63 4.70
N LYS A 112 14.54 4.66 5.40
CA LYS A 112 15.78 4.62 6.21
C LYS A 112 15.57 4.14 7.65
N ARG A 113 14.35 3.78 8.05
CA ARG A 113 14.00 3.36 9.42
C ARG A 113 13.57 1.91 9.49
#